data_AF-A0A9Q0M559-F1
#
_entry.id   AF-A0A9Q0M559-F1
#
_cell.length_a   1.000
_cell.length_b   1.000
_cell.length_c   1.000
_cell.angle_alpha   90.00
_cell.angle_beta   90.00
_cell.angle_gamma   90.00
#
_symmetry.space_group_name_H-M   'P 1'
#
loop_
_entity.id
_entity.type
_entity.pdbx_description
1 polymer ?
#
loop_
_entity_poly.entity_id
_entity_poly.type
_entity_poly.pdbx_seq_one_letter_code
_entity_poly.pdbx_strand_id
1 'polypeptide(L)'
;MISLPVVSTYISSNLSSVLLILLFIRYIISYNKSKRLPKGPYGLPLIGYLPFLGKNPHYTLWKLSKQYGSIYTLPLGKQNIIFKTESKLHYKTLRNEISIRDLIDGYLLELKSRRTSSLPTTMSIEKLRANCQVFLSFGSEAFLSSLEWCLISVAYYQEYQQKISDEIELVVGKQRFPNFRDQIRMPFTVAFLNEVLRWKTVFPFNFTRRAVEDATIMGHFIPKDTLILSNIWAVHHDPTIWEDPFKFNPYRFLSDNTKTLIDHEGYMPFSIGKRSCVAEPFVRKLLFLYIVSIVQKFTVTTMNRDEVFDEEFNITIKPKGQVNLVFQYKADTDYQEKGSDDL
;
A
#
# COMPACT_ATOMS: atom_id res chain seq x y z
N MET A 1 -64.52 7.86 31.97
CA MET A 1 -63.61 8.29 30.88
C MET A 1 -62.32 8.79 31.52
N ILE A 2 -61.28 7.95 31.61
CA ILE A 2 -59.95 8.42 32.02
C ILE A 2 -59.33 9.07 30.79
N SER A 3 -58.99 10.36 30.90
CA SER A 3 -58.50 11.16 29.78
C SER A 3 -57.17 10.61 29.25
N LEU A 4 -57.15 10.29 27.94
CA LEU A 4 -56.00 9.85 27.13
C LEU A 4 -54.64 10.55 27.39
N PRO A 5 -54.56 11.85 27.76
CA PRO A 5 -53.28 12.51 28.00
C PRO A 5 -52.51 11.92 29.19
N VAL A 6 -53.19 11.57 30.29
CA VAL A 6 -52.54 11.13 31.54
C VAL A 6 -51.88 9.75 31.39
N VAL A 7 -52.50 8.86 30.63
CA VAL A 7 -51.97 7.51 30.34
C VAL A 7 -50.73 7.60 29.43
N SER A 8 -50.73 8.52 28.45
CA SER A 8 -49.58 8.75 27.58
C SER A 8 -48.35 9.27 28.35
N THR A 9 -48.53 10.25 29.24
CA THR A 9 -47.43 10.79 30.05
C THR A 9 -46.90 9.74 31.02
N TYR A 10 -47.77 8.92 31.63
CA TYR A 10 -47.37 7.87 32.58
C TYR A 10 -46.63 6.69 31.92
N ILE A 11 -46.99 6.32 30.68
CA ILE A 11 -46.27 5.30 29.92
C ILE A 11 -44.91 5.84 29.45
N SER A 12 -44.84 7.09 29.00
CA SER A 12 -43.59 7.71 28.52
C SER A 12 -42.55 7.90 29.64
N SER A 13 -42.98 8.28 30.85
CA SER A 13 -42.09 8.44 32.01
C SER A 13 -41.53 7.10 32.48
N ASN A 14 -42.33 6.03 32.48
CA ASN A 14 -41.88 4.67 32.81
C ASN A 14 -40.90 4.13 31.76
N LEU A 15 -41.13 4.38 30.47
CA LEU A 15 -40.23 3.93 29.41
C LEU A 15 -38.85 4.63 29.50
N SER A 16 -38.83 5.93 29.81
CA SER A 16 -37.58 6.67 30.03
C SER A 16 -36.81 6.16 31.25
N SER A 17 -37.53 5.83 32.33
CA SER A 17 -36.95 5.27 33.56
C SER A 17 -36.31 3.91 33.32
N VAL A 18 -37.00 3.02 32.60
CA VAL A 18 -36.48 1.70 32.21
C VAL A 18 -35.27 1.83 31.29
N LEU A 19 -35.29 2.77 30.33
CA LEU A 19 -34.14 3.03 29.46
C LEU A 19 -32.91 3.50 30.27
N LEU A 20 -33.09 4.40 31.24
CA LEU A 20 -32.01 4.87 32.10
C LEU A 20 -31.43 3.74 32.96
N ILE A 21 -32.27 2.86 33.51
CA ILE A 21 -31.83 1.69 34.27
C ILE A 21 -31.06 0.71 33.37
N LEU A 22 -31.54 0.44 32.15
CA LEU A 22 -30.84 -0.44 31.20
C LEU A 22 -29.49 0.17 30.75
N LEU A 23 -29.43 1.48 30.56
CA LEU A 23 -28.18 2.20 30.27
C LEU A 23 -27.22 2.14 31.47
N PHE A 24 -27.74 2.24 32.70
CA PHE A 24 -26.95 2.13 33.93
C PHE A 24 -26.43 0.71 34.18
N ILE A 25 -27.27 -0.32 33.98
CA ILE A 25 -26.86 -1.73 34.04
C ILE A 25 -25.80 -2.02 32.98
N ARG A 26 -26.00 -1.56 31.73
CA ARG A 26 -24.98 -1.65 30.68
C ARG A 26 -23.69 -0.91 31.05
N TYR A 27 -23.81 0.27 31.67
CA TYR A 27 -22.66 1.02 32.16
C TYR A 27 -21.87 0.22 33.21
N ILE A 28 -22.54 -0.39 34.19
CA ILE A 28 -21.89 -1.23 35.21
C ILE A 28 -21.24 -2.48 34.59
N ILE A 29 -21.93 -3.17 33.67
CA ILE A 29 -21.37 -4.34 32.98
C ILE A 29 -20.13 -3.95 32.16
N SER A 30 -20.20 -2.84 31.42
CA SER A 30 -19.08 -2.30 30.64
C SER A 30 -17.91 -1.91 31.54
N TYR A 31 -18.20 -1.23 32.67
CA TYR A 31 -17.20 -0.80 33.66
C TYR A 31 -16.44 -1.99 34.26
N ASN A 32 -17.15 -3.06 34.62
CA ASN A 32 -16.52 -4.27 35.17
C ASN A 32 -15.71 -5.05 34.12
N LYS A 33 -16.14 -5.07 32.85
CA LYS A 33 -15.35 -5.66 31.74
C LYS A 33 -14.06 -4.85 31.47
N SER A 34 -14.11 -3.53 31.64
CA SER A 34 -12.98 -2.62 31.42
C SER A 34 -11.86 -2.73 32.46
N LYS A 35 -12.12 -3.26 33.67
CA LYS A 35 -11.08 -3.41 34.71
C LYS A 35 -9.97 -4.41 34.34
N ARG A 36 -10.21 -5.32 33.40
CA ARG A 36 -9.21 -6.30 32.92
C ARG A 36 -8.41 -5.81 31.70
N LEU A 37 -8.73 -4.64 31.18
CA LEU A 37 -8.12 -4.07 29.97
C LEU A 37 -7.18 -2.91 30.34
N PRO A 38 -6.20 -2.56 29.48
CA PRO A 38 -5.38 -1.37 29.64
C PRO A 38 -6.23 -0.11 29.86
N LYS A 39 -5.80 0.78 30.75
CA LYS A 39 -6.55 2.02 31.08
C LYS A 39 -6.77 2.86 29.82
N GLY A 40 -7.90 3.55 29.75
CA GLY A 40 -8.28 4.38 28.61
C GLY A 40 -9.39 5.36 28.95
N PRO A 41 -9.76 6.26 28.03
CA PRO A 41 -10.78 7.27 28.28
C PRO A 41 -12.19 6.65 28.32
N TYR A 42 -13.09 7.28 29.08
CA TYR A 42 -14.49 6.89 29.14
C TYR A 42 -15.23 7.27 27.86
N GLY A 43 -16.03 6.33 27.32
CA GLY A 43 -16.92 6.55 26.17
C GLY A 43 -18.39 6.51 26.57
N LEU A 44 -19.27 7.01 25.68
CA LEU A 44 -20.71 6.99 25.89
C LEU A 44 -21.29 5.56 25.77
N PRO A 45 -22.40 5.22 26.47
CA PRO A 45 -22.92 3.85 26.57
C PRO A 45 -23.27 3.09 25.28
N LEU A 46 -23.39 3.78 24.13
CA LEU A 46 -23.78 3.19 22.85
C LEU A 46 -22.77 3.41 21.71
N ILE A 47 -22.13 4.59 21.70
CA ILE A 47 -21.27 5.04 20.59
C ILE A 47 -19.79 5.03 21.02
N GLY A 48 -19.51 4.81 22.30
CA GLY A 48 -18.15 4.82 22.84
C GLY A 48 -17.52 6.21 22.76
N TYR A 49 -16.24 6.25 22.40
CA TYR A 49 -15.44 7.47 22.27
C TYR A 49 -15.52 8.11 20.87
N LEU A 50 -16.29 7.53 19.94
CA LEU A 50 -16.40 8.02 18.56
C LEU A 50 -16.74 9.53 18.48
N PRO A 51 -17.71 10.08 19.25
CA PRO A 51 -18.04 11.51 19.17
C PRO A 51 -16.91 12.44 19.63
N PHE A 52 -15.95 11.93 20.42
CA PHE A 52 -14.85 12.70 20.98
C PHE A 52 -13.55 12.58 20.17
N LEU A 53 -13.52 11.77 19.10
CA LEU A 53 -12.35 11.65 18.21
C LEU A 53 -12.08 12.93 17.42
N GLY A 54 -13.12 13.74 17.17
CA GLY A 54 -13.05 14.99 16.40
C GLY A 54 -12.69 14.78 14.93
N LYS A 55 -12.42 15.89 14.22
CA LYS A 55 -12.08 15.87 12.79
C LYS A 55 -10.72 15.24 12.48
N ASN A 56 -9.82 15.17 13.47
CA ASN A 56 -8.46 14.63 13.34
C ASN A 56 -8.24 13.45 14.30
N PRO A 57 -8.85 12.28 14.05
CA PRO A 57 -8.85 11.15 14.98
C PRO A 57 -7.43 10.66 15.32
N HIS A 58 -6.50 10.66 14.35
CA HIS A 58 -5.11 10.25 14.57
C HIS A 58 -4.35 11.14 15.58
N TYR A 59 -4.64 12.45 15.62
CA TYR A 59 -4.05 13.37 16.60
C TYR A 59 -4.65 13.17 18.00
N THR A 60 -5.96 12.96 18.07
CA THR A 60 -6.65 12.61 19.32
C THR A 60 -6.12 11.30 19.90
N LEU A 61 -5.94 10.27 19.07
CA LEU A 61 -5.32 8.99 19.46
C LEU A 61 -3.86 9.17 19.92
N TRP A 62 -3.10 10.06 19.28
CA TRP A 62 -1.75 10.40 19.75
C TRP A 62 -1.78 11.07 21.14
N LYS A 63 -2.68 12.03 21.38
CA LYS A 63 -2.85 12.67 22.71
C LYS A 63 -3.22 11.63 23.78
N LEU A 64 -4.14 10.73 23.47
CA LEU A 64 -4.54 9.65 24.37
C LEU A 64 -3.35 8.73 24.70
N SER A 65 -2.48 8.44 23.73
CA SER A 65 -1.25 7.66 23.98
C SER A 65 -0.28 8.35 24.94
N LYS A 66 -0.27 9.69 25.00
CA LYS A 66 0.54 10.46 25.97
C LYS A 66 -0.05 10.40 27.36
N GLN A 67 -1.37 10.37 27.47
CA GLN A 67 -2.10 10.38 28.74
C GLN A 67 -2.20 8.99 29.38
N TYR A 68 -2.47 7.95 28.59
CA TYR A 68 -2.77 6.60 29.07
C TYR A 68 -1.62 5.60 28.86
N GLY A 69 -0.57 5.99 28.13
CA GLY A 69 0.60 5.15 27.87
C GLY A 69 0.58 4.49 26.49
N SER A 70 1.62 3.69 26.21
CA SER A 70 1.83 3.05 24.90
C SER A 70 0.83 1.96 24.57
N ILE A 71 0.01 1.51 25.53
CA ILE A 71 -1.09 0.58 25.33
C ILE A 71 -2.28 1.13 26.13
N TYR A 72 -3.38 1.44 25.45
CA TYR A 72 -4.60 1.94 26.08
C TYR A 72 -5.84 1.41 25.36
N THR A 73 -6.96 1.32 26.08
CA THR A 73 -8.22 0.84 25.50
C THR A 73 -9.09 2.01 25.06
N LEU A 74 -9.73 1.90 23.91
CA LEU A 74 -10.71 2.86 23.42
C LEU A 74 -12.05 2.15 23.17
N PRO A 75 -13.11 2.48 23.92
CA PRO A 75 -14.44 1.95 23.62
C PRO A 75 -14.94 2.58 22.31
N LEU A 76 -15.29 1.76 21.31
CA LEU A 76 -15.86 2.19 20.03
C LEU A 76 -17.12 1.35 19.75
N GLY A 77 -18.29 1.97 19.93
CA GLY A 77 -19.57 1.26 19.86
C GLY A 77 -19.65 0.12 20.88
N LYS A 78 -19.89 -1.11 20.38
CA LYS A 78 -19.99 -2.34 21.20
C LYS A 78 -18.64 -3.02 21.48
N GLN A 79 -17.54 -2.53 20.89
CA GLN A 79 -16.22 -3.16 20.98
C GLN A 79 -15.24 -2.28 21.77
N ASN A 80 -14.36 -2.91 22.54
CA ASN A 80 -13.21 -2.25 23.15
C ASN A 80 -11.99 -2.53 22.28
N ILE A 81 -11.43 -1.49 21.67
CA ILE A 81 -10.24 -1.62 20.82
C ILE A 81 -9.01 -1.27 21.64
N ILE A 82 -8.00 -2.14 21.65
CA ILE A 82 -6.72 -1.86 22.29
C ILE A 82 -5.82 -1.15 21.28
N PHE A 83 -5.45 0.08 21.60
CA PHE A 83 -4.49 0.86 20.82
C PHE A 83 -3.09 0.66 21.39
N LYS A 84 -2.20 0.10 20.57
CA LYS A 84 -0.77 0.01 20.84
C LYS A 84 -0.03 1.06 20.02
N THR A 85 0.64 1.99 20.69
CA THR A 85 1.48 3.02 20.07
C THR A 85 2.95 2.65 20.25
N GLU A 86 3.61 2.16 19.21
CA GLU A 86 4.98 1.61 19.28
C GLU A 86 6.12 2.62 19.06
N SER A 87 5.93 3.92 19.29
CA SER A 87 7.00 4.89 18.98
C SER A 87 8.18 4.87 19.97
N LYS A 88 7.98 4.41 21.22
CA LYS A 88 9.03 4.38 22.26
C LYS A 88 9.82 3.05 22.29
N LEU A 89 9.31 1.99 21.66
CA LEU A 89 9.95 0.68 21.71
C LEU A 89 11.24 0.64 20.90
N HIS A 90 11.29 1.27 19.72
CA HIS A 90 12.52 1.36 18.93
C HIS A 90 13.68 1.98 19.72
N TYR A 91 13.45 3.13 20.35
CA TYR A 91 14.46 3.79 21.18
C TYR A 91 14.95 2.94 22.35
N LYS A 92 14.06 2.20 23.01
CA LYS A 92 14.40 1.35 24.17
C LYS A 92 15.02 0.02 23.79
N THR A 93 14.74 -0.48 22.59
CA THR A 93 15.18 -1.79 22.09
C THR A 93 16.20 -1.68 20.97
N LEU A 94 16.73 -0.47 20.72
CA LEU A 94 17.86 -0.24 19.83
C LEU A 94 19.03 -1.00 20.45
N ARG A 95 19.13 -2.29 20.09
CA ARG A 95 20.29 -3.12 20.42
C ARG A 95 21.48 -2.38 19.82
N ASN A 96 22.60 -2.40 20.55
CA ASN A 96 23.86 -1.72 20.22
C ASN A 96 24.11 -1.57 18.72
N GLU A 97 24.81 -0.51 18.31
CA GLU A 97 25.07 0.04 16.95
C GLU A 97 25.48 -0.95 15.83
N ILE A 98 25.52 -2.24 16.14
CA ILE A 98 25.90 -3.40 15.33
C ILE A 98 24.74 -3.94 14.47
N SER A 99 23.45 -3.70 14.80
CA SER A 99 22.33 -4.26 14.03
C SER A 99 21.22 -3.26 13.73
N ILE A 100 21.12 -2.85 12.47
CA ILE A 100 19.99 -2.09 11.92
C ILE A 100 18.89 -3.10 11.55
N ARG A 101 17.76 -3.09 12.27
CA ARG A 101 16.64 -4.00 11.99
C ARG A 101 15.78 -3.53 10.82
N ASP A 102 15.64 -2.22 10.68
CA ASP A 102 14.77 -1.57 9.70
C ASP A 102 15.20 -0.11 9.44
N LEU A 103 14.41 0.56 8.59
CA LEU A 103 14.58 1.97 8.26
C LEU A 103 14.55 2.90 9.50
N ILE A 104 13.73 2.59 10.51
CA ILE A 104 13.60 3.42 11.70
C ILE A 104 14.90 3.40 12.49
N ASP A 105 15.45 2.20 12.74
CA ASP A 105 16.73 2.06 13.42
C ASP A 105 17.86 2.78 12.67
N GLY A 106 17.94 2.58 11.34
CA GLY A 106 18.97 3.23 10.51
C GLY A 106 18.88 4.76 10.55
N TYR A 107 17.66 5.31 10.46
CA TYR A 107 17.44 6.75 10.57
C TYR A 107 17.79 7.28 11.96
N LEU A 108 17.44 6.56 13.03
CA LEU A 108 17.71 6.96 14.41
C LEU A 108 19.22 6.94 14.72
N LEU A 109 19.95 5.95 14.21
CA LEU A 109 21.41 5.86 14.34
C LEU A 109 22.10 7.01 13.59
N GLU A 110 21.68 7.30 12.36
CA GLU A 110 22.21 8.43 11.59
C GLU A 110 21.92 9.78 12.27
N LEU A 111 20.70 9.96 12.78
CA LEU A 111 20.33 11.16 13.54
C LEU A 111 21.18 11.32 14.81
N LYS A 112 21.45 10.22 15.53
CA LYS A 112 22.33 10.21 16.71
C LYS A 112 23.75 10.58 16.31
N SER A 113 24.30 9.92 15.29
CA SER A 113 25.66 10.14 14.76
C SER A 113 25.89 11.62 14.42
N ARG A 114 25.01 12.22 13.61
CA ARG A 114 25.12 13.65 13.24
C ARG A 114 25.08 14.59 14.44
N ARG A 115 24.24 14.30 15.44
CA ARG A 115 24.16 15.10 16.67
C ARG A 115 25.44 15.00 17.49
N THR A 116 25.98 13.80 17.65
CA THR A 116 27.25 13.59 18.36
C THR A 116 28.41 14.29 17.65
N SER A 117 28.46 14.21 16.32
CA SER A 117 29.50 14.83 15.50
C SER A 117 29.25 16.32 15.20
N SER A 118 28.22 16.95 15.78
CA SER A 118 27.84 18.36 15.53
C SER A 118 27.69 18.72 14.05
N LEU A 119 27.29 17.75 13.22
CA LEU A 119 27.08 17.96 11.78
C LEU A 119 25.73 18.64 11.54
N PRO A 120 25.64 19.57 10.57
CA PRO A 120 24.37 20.12 10.14
C PRO A 120 23.41 18.99 9.73
N THR A 121 22.20 19.00 10.29
CA THR A 121 21.19 18.00 9.96
C THR A 121 19.82 18.62 9.87
N THR A 122 19.11 18.26 8.80
CA THR A 122 17.69 18.56 8.67
C THR A 122 16.84 17.42 9.24
N MET A 123 17.44 16.31 9.68
CA MET A 123 16.72 15.14 10.19
C MET A 123 16.09 15.44 11.55
N SER A 124 14.83 15.03 11.72
CA SER A 124 14.12 15.07 12.99
C SER A 124 13.22 13.85 13.14
N ILE A 125 12.73 13.63 14.36
CA ILE A 125 11.76 12.56 14.65
C ILE A 125 10.40 12.83 14.01
N GLU A 126 10.06 14.10 13.83
CA GLU A 126 8.86 14.49 13.08
C GLU A 126 8.98 14.09 11.61
N LYS A 127 10.14 14.34 11.00
CA LYS A 127 10.41 13.93 9.61
C LYS A 127 10.49 12.41 9.45
N LEU A 128 11.05 11.70 10.44
CA LEU A 128 11.00 10.24 10.45
C LEU A 128 9.56 9.73 10.43
N ARG A 129 8.71 10.26 11.33
CA ARG A 129 7.29 9.90 11.35
C ARG A 129 6.60 10.22 10.01
N ALA A 130 6.86 11.41 9.45
CA ALA A 130 6.29 11.80 8.17
C ALA A 130 6.74 10.87 7.03
N ASN A 131 8.01 10.50 6.98
CA ASN A 131 8.55 9.56 6.00
C ASN A 131 7.91 8.17 6.14
N CYS A 132 7.83 7.63 7.36
CA CYS A 132 7.16 6.35 7.61
C CYS A 132 5.69 6.38 7.16
N GLN A 133 4.98 7.48 7.40
CA GLN A 133 3.60 7.63 6.96
C GLN A 133 3.49 7.64 5.43
N VAL A 134 4.35 8.39 4.73
CA VAL A 134 4.36 8.43 3.27
C VAL A 134 4.67 7.05 2.68
N PHE A 135 5.67 6.35 3.21
CA PHE A 135 6.07 5.02 2.73
C PHE A 135 4.97 3.97 2.96
N LEU A 136 4.32 3.96 4.13
CA LEU A 136 3.27 2.98 4.42
C LEU A 136 1.95 3.29 3.73
N SER A 137 1.58 4.56 3.55
CA SER A 137 0.32 4.93 2.90
C SER A 137 0.45 4.93 1.38
N PHE A 138 1.14 5.92 0.80
CA PHE A 138 1.23 6.08 -0.65
C PHE A 138 2.06 4.97 -1.31
N GLY A 139 3.09 4.46 -0.61
CA GLY A 139 3.91 3.36 -1.13
C GLY A 139 3.11 2.06 -1.29
N SER A 140 2.33 1.68 -0.27
CA SER A 140 1.53 0.44 -0.32
C SER A 140 0.45 0.51 -1.39
N GLU A 141 -0.29 1.63 -1.47
CA GLU A 141 -1.37 1.81 -2.44
C GLU A 141 -0.86 1.74 -3.90
N ALA A 142 0.25 2.41 -4.18
CA ALA A 142 0.90 2.39 -5.48
C ALA A 142 1.36 0.97 -5.85
N PHE A 143 2.05 0.29 -4.93
CA PHE A 143 2.54 -1.06 -5.15
C PHE A 143 1.41 -2.06 -5.39
N LEU A 144 0.34 -2.01 -4.60
CA LEU A 144 -0.81 -2.90 -4.76
C LEU A 144 -1.50 -2.68 -6.10
N SER A 145 -1.69 -1.41 -6.53
CA SER A 145 -2.26 -1.09 -7.83
C SER A 145 -1.38 -1.62 -8.98
N SER A 146 -0.06 -1.45 -8.89
CA SER A 146 0.88 -2.01 -9.87
C SER A 146 0.83 -3.55 -9.90
N LEU A 147 0.81 -4.20 -8.73
CA LEU A 147 0.77 -5.65 -8.63
C LEU A 147 -0.55 -6.20 -9.18
N GLU A 148 -1.67 -5.55 -8.89
CA GLU A 148 -2.99 -5.90 -9.42
C GLU A 148 -3.01 -5.87 -10.95
N TRP A 149 -2.52 -4.78 -11.57
CA TRP A 149 -2.40 -4.71 -13.02
C TRP A 149 -1.47 -5.77 -13.60
N CYS A 150 -0.36 -6.09 -12.94
CA CYS A 150 0.52 -7.17 -13.36
C CYS A 150 -0.20 -8.52 -13.33
N LEU A 151 -0.94 -8.83 -12.25
CA LEU A 151 -1.66 -10.10 -12.10
C LEU A 151 -2.80 -10.24 -13.12
N ILE A 152 -3.55 -9.16 -13.35
CA ILE A 152 -4.59 -9.12 -14.38
C ILE A 152 -3.96 -9.33 -15.77
N SER A 153 -2.86 -8.66 -16.07
CA SER A 153 -2.17 -8.80 -17.35
C SER A 153 -1.65 -10.23 -17.56
N VAL A 154 -1.08 -10.86 -16.53
CA VAL A 154 -0.66 -12.27 -16.58
C VAL A 154 -1.86 -13.20 -16.84
N ALA A 155 -3.00 -12.92 -16.21
CA ALA A 155 -4.20 -13.75 -16.32
C ALA A 155 -4.91 -13.66 -17.68
N TYR A 156 -4.91 -12.50 -18.34
CA TYR A 156 -5.51 -12.35 -19.68
C TYR A 156 -4.53 -12.74 -20.79
N TYR A 157 -3.25 -12.35 -20.69
CA TYR A 157 -2.25 -12.64 -21.71
C TYR A 157 -1.51 -13.96 -21.43
N GLN A 158 -2.22 -15.08 -21.60
CA GLN A 158 -1.68 -16.43 -21.35
C GLN A 158 -0.41 -16.74 -22.17
N GLU A 159 -0.29 -16.19 -23.38
CA GLU A 159 0.92 -16.33 -24.20
C GLU A 159 2.18 -15.73 -23.52
N TYR A 160 2.03 -14.61 -22.81
CA TYR A 160 3.12 -13.96 -22.10
C TYR A 160 3.37 -14.65 -20.77
N GLN A 161 2.32 -15.13 -20.09
CA GLN A 161 2.49 -15.98 -18.92
C GLN A 161 3.29 -17.24 -19.24
N GLN A 162 3.04 -17.88 -20.39
CA GLN A 162 3.82 -19.04 -20.82
C GLN A 162 5.30 -18.67 -21.03
N LYS A 163 5.59 -17.56 -21.73
CA LYS A 163 6.97 -17.08 -21.91
C LYS A 163 7.68 -16.77 -20.60
N ILE A 164 6.98 -16.17 -19.64
CA ILE A 164 7.51 -15.96 -18.28
C ILE A 164 7.78 -17.32 -17.63
N SER A 165 6.87 -18.29 -17.74
CA SER A 165 7.05 -19.64 -17.19
C SER A 165 8.27 -20.35 -17.79
N ASP A 166 8.48 -20.25 -19.11
CA ASP A 166 9.63 -20.84 -19.81
C ASP A 166 10.95 -20.20 -19.35
N GLU A 167 10.95 -18.87 -19.19
CA GLU A 167 12.11 -18.11 -18.69
C GLU A 167 12.43 -18.47 -17.22
N ILE A 168 11.40 -18.71 -16.40
CA ILE A 168 11.54 -19.20 -15.02
C ILE A 168 12.15 -20.60 -15.01
N GLU A 169 11.66 -21.51 -15.84
CA GLU A 169 12.19 -22.89 -15.89
C GLU A 169 13.67 -22.90 -16.31
N LEU A 170 14.05 -22.07 -17.27
CA LEU A 170 15.44 -21.92 -17.73
C LEU A 170 16.38 -21.33 -16.66
N VAL A 171 15.95 -20.27 -15.97
CA VAL A 171 16.84 -19.45 -15.10
C VAL A 171 16.77 -19.86 -13.62
N VAL A 172 15.57 -20.22 -13.16
CA VAL A 172 15.27 -20.51 -11.77
C VAL A 172 15.11 -22.00 -11.53
N GLY A 173 14.41 -22.70 -12.44
CA GLY A 173 14.01 -24.09 -12.25
C GLY A 173 12.86 -24.23 -11.25
N LYS A 174 12.60 -25.46 -10.81
CA LYS A 174 11.46 -25.81 -9.91
C LYS A 174 11.85 -25.97 -8.45
N GLN A 175 13.15 -26.21 -8.17
CA GLN A 175 13.63 -26.60 -6.84
C GLN A 175 13.98 -25.43 -5.92
N ARG A 176 14.23 -24.23 -6.47
CA ARG A 176 14.59 -23.04 -5.68
C ARG A 176 13.56 -21.93 -5.85
N PHE A 177 13.47 -21.09 -4.82
CA PHE A 177 12.73 -19.83 -4.92
C PHE A 177 13.50 -18.81 -5.80
N PRO A 178 12.78 -17.93 -6.51
CA PRO A 178 13.38 -16.84 -7.25
C PRO A 178 14.02 -15.83 -6.29
N ASN A 179 15.08 -15.17 -6.75
CA ASN A 179 15.67 -14.05 -6.04
C ASN A 179 15.83 -12.86 -7.00
N PHE A 180 16.04 -11.66 -6.45
CA PHE A 180 16.03 -10.45 -7.28
C PHE A 180 17.16 -10.39 -8.31
N ARG A 181 18.25 -11.17 -8.18
CA ARG A 181 19.34 -11.16 -9.15
C ARG A 181 18.99 -11.91 -10.43
N ASP A 182 17.98 -12.79 -10.38
CA ASP A 182 17.52 -13.55 -11.54
C ASP A 182 17.01 -12.63 -12.66
N GLN A 183 16.51 -11.43 -12.33
CA GLN A 183 16.01 -10.45 -13.29
C GLN A 183 17.00 -10.11 -14.41
N ILE A 184 18.32 -10.19 -14.15
CA ILE A 184 19.37 -9.92 -15.16
C ILE A 184 19.31 -10.93 -16.31
N ARG A 185 18.90 -12.16 -16.01
CA ARG A 185 18.79 -13.27 -16.97
C ARG A 185 17.35 -13.51 -17.42
N MET A 186 16.41 -12.67 -16.96
CA MET A 186 14.99 -12.78 -17.27
C MET A 186 14.47 -11.52 -18.00
N PRO A 187 15.07 -11.15 -19.15
CA PRO A 187 14.74 -9.93 -19.88
C PRO A 187 13.26 -9.88 -20.31
N PHE A 188 12.64 -10.99 -20.69
CA PHE A 188 11.23 -10.98 -21.12
C PHE A 188 10.31 -10.63 -19.95
N THR A 189 10.53 -11.24 -18.79
CA THR A 189 9.77 -10.93 -17.57
C THR A 189 9.92 -9.46 -17.18
N VAL A 190 11.14 -8.90 -17.25
CA VAL A 190 11.37 -7.49 -16.94
C VAL A 190 10.69 -6.58 -17.96
N ALA A 191 10.74 -6.93 -19.25
CA ALA A 191 10.07 -6.20 -20.32
C ALA A 191 8.54 -6.20 -20.15
N PHE A 192 7.96 -7.34 -19.79
CA PHE A 192 6.54 -7.46 -19.44
C PHE A 192 6.16 -6.52 -18.30
N LEU A 193 6.92 -6.52 -17.19
CA LEU A 193 6.65 -5.64 -16.06
C LEU A 193 6.77 -4.16 -16.43
N ASN A 194 7.75 -3.81 -17.28
CA ASN A 194 7.90 -2.45 -17.78
C ASN A 194 6.70 -2.02 -18.62
N GLU A 195 6.23 -2.88 -19.51
CA GLU A 195 5.05 -2.58 -20.33
C GLU A 195 3.79 -2.44 -19.48
N VAL A 196 3.61 -3.24 -18.42
CA VAL A 196 2.46 -3.05 -17.52
C VAL A 196 2.51 -1.67 -16.87
N LEU A 197 3.69 -1.24 -16.38
CA LEU A 197 3.85 0.07 -15.74
C LEU A 197 3.70 1.25 -16.71
N ARG A 198 4.04 1.07 -17.99
CA ARG A 198 3.80 2.06 -19.04
C ARG A 198 2.31 2.12 -19.39
N TRP A 199 1.74 0.98 -19.77
CA TRP A 199 0.37 0.85 -20.24
C TRP A 199 -0.64 1.25 -19.17
N LYS A 200 -0.49 0.71 -17.96
CA LYS A 200 -1.31 1.06 -16.79
C LYS A 200 -0.53 2.01 -15.90
N THR A 201 -0.42 3.25 -16.36
CA THR A 201 0.30 4.32 -15.67
C THR A 201 -0.35 4.64 -14.32
N VAL A 202 0.04 3.92 -13.26
CA VAL A 202 -0.59 3.97 -11.93
C VAL A 202 -0.75 5.39 -11.40
N PHE A 203 0.21 6.28 -11.67
CA PHE A 203 0.10 7.71 -11.43
C PHE A 203 0.12 8.48 -12.75
N PRO A 204 -1.06 8.80 -13.33
CA PRO A 204 -1.12 9.48 -14.63
C PRO A 204 -0.57 10.90 -14.57
N PHE A 205 -0.68 11.54 -13.41
CA PHE A 205 -0.09 12.84 -13.12
C PHE A 205 1.01 12.70 -12.08
N ASN A 206 2.11 13.41 -12.28
CA ASN A 206 3.11 13.57 -11.24
C ASN A 206 2.57 14.48 -10.12
N PHE A 207 3.22 14.46 -8.96
CA PHE A 207 2.91 15.43 -7.92
C PHE A 207 3.24 16.85 -8.38
N THR A 208 2.34 17.79 -8.11
CA THR A 208 2.48 19.20 -8.46
C THR A 208 3.84 19.76 -8.03
N ARG A 209 4.51 20.43 -8.96
CA ARG A 209 5.77 21.16 -8.73
C ARG A 209 5.47 22.65 -8.64
N ARG A 210 6.44 23.40 -8.12
CA ARG A 210 6.38 24.86 -8.01
C ARG A 210 7.66 25.45 -8.60
N ALA A 211 7.52 26.41 -9.51
CA ALA A 211 8.64 27.20 -10.00
C ALA A 211 9.28 27.99 -8.84
N VAL A 212 10.57 27.78 -8.57
CA VAL A 212 11.28 28.46 -7.47
C VAL A 212 11.78 29.85 -7.87
N GLU A 213 11.86 30.11 -9.17
CA GLU A 213 12.25 31.34 -9.83
C GLU A 213 11.57 31.42 -11.20
N ASP A 214 11.63 32.59 -11.83
CA ASP A 214 11.15 32.76 -13.21
C ASP A 214 11.94 31.85 -14.15
N ALA A 215 11.24 31.13 -15.01
CA ALA A 215 11.84 30.15 -15.91
C ALA A 215 11.21 30.22 -17.31
N THR A 216 11.86 29.62 -18.30
CA THR A 216 11.29 29.42 -19.63
C THR A 216 11.28 27.94 -19.98
N ILE A 217 10.12 27.42 -20.37
CA ILE A 217 9.95 26.01 -20.77
C ILE A 217 9.35 25.98 -22.17
N MET A 218 10.03 25.34 -23.12
CA MET A 218 9.60 25.25 -24.53
C MET A 218 9.24 26.62 -25.15
N GLY A 219 9.99 27.67 -24.81
CA GLY A 219 9.73 29.04 -25.29
C GLY A 219 8.64 29.80 -24.53
N HIS A 220 7.98 29.19 -23.54
CA HIS A 220 6.97 29.84 -22.71
C HIS A 220 7.56 30.33 -21.39
N PHE A 221 7.32 31.61 -21.06
CA PHE A 221 7.70 32.19 -19.78
C PHE A 221 6.80 31.66 -18.66
N ILE A 222 7.42 31.16 -17.60
CA ILE A 222 6.79 30.60 -16.41
C ILE A 222 7.22 31.45 -15.21
N PRO A 223 6.32 32.27 -14.65
CA PRO A 223 6.63 33.05 -13.46
C PRO A 223 6.98 32.17 -12.27
N LYS A 224 7.82 32.69 -11.38
CA LYS A 224 8.05 32.14 -10.04
C LYS A 224 6.72 31.85 -9.34
N ASP A 225 6.71 30.81 -8.50
CA ASP A 225 5.57 30.32 -7.73
C ASP A 225 4.44 29.67 -8.56
N THR A 226 4.57 29.61 -9.89
CA THR A 226 3.64 28.86 -10.75
C THR A 226 3.64 27.37 -10.39
N LEU A 227 2.44 26.80 -10.26
CA LEU A 227 2.25 25.37 -10.06
C LEU A 227 2.29 24.64 -11.40
N ILE A 228 3.08 23.58 -11.48
CA ILE A 228 3.30 22.79 -12.69
C ILE A 228 2.87 21.36 -12.42
N LEU A 229 1.99 20.83 -13.26
CA LEU A 229 1.56 19.44 -13.21
C LEU A 229 2.02 18.73 -14.49
N SER A 230 2.76 17.64 -14.33
CA SER A 230 3.24 16.83 -15.46
C SER A 230 2.28 15.67 -15.70
N ASN A 231 1.84 15.50 -16.95
CA ASN A 231 0.98 14.39 -17.38
C ASN A 231 1.86 13.25 -17.93
N ILE A 232 2.17 12.26 -17.08
CA ILE A 232 2.97 11.09 -17.45
C ILE A 232 2.16 10.17 -18.37
N TRP A 233 0.85 10.04 -18.14
CA TRP A 233 -0.02 9.20 -18.96
C TRP A 233 0.00 9.63 -20.42
N ALA A 234 -0.02 10.95 -20.68
CA ALA A 234 0.07 11.49 -22.04
C ALA A 234 1.38 11.10 -22.72
N VAL A 235 2.52 11.14 -22.01
CA VAL A 235 3.82 10.70 -22.57
C VAL A 235 3.83 9.20 -22.84
N HIS A 236 3.26 8.41 -21.93
CA HIS A 236 3.15 6.95 -22.09
C HIS A 236 2.20 6.53 -23.22
N HIS A 237 1.27 7.41 -23.64
CA HIS A 237 0.27 7.13 -24.67
C HIS A 237 0.40 8.01 -25.92
N ASP A 238 1.51 8.73 -26.08
CA ASP A 238 1.76 9.57 -27.24
C ASP A 238 2.10 8.67 -28.46
N PRO A 239 1.28 8.69 -29.53
CA PRO A 239 1.53 7.87 -30.72
C PRO A 239 2.77 8.30 -31.52
N THR A 240 3.33 9.49 -31.26
CA THR A 240 4.60 9.93 -31.86
C THR A 240 5.81 9.31 -31.19
N ILE A 241 5.64 8.82 -29.94
CA ILE A 241 6.67 8.20 -29.12
C ILE A 241 6.49 6.67 -29.09
N TRP A 242 5.25 6.20 -29.03
CA TRP A 242 4.89 4.79 -28.90
C TRP A 242 4.00 4.35 -30.06
N GLU A 243 4.45 3.37 -30.86
CA GLU A 243 3.61 2.73 -31.88
C GLU A 243 2.41 2.02 -31.23
N ASP A 244 1.17 2.23 -31.67
CA ASP A 244 -0.04 1.62 -31.04
C ASP A 244 -0.07 1.72 -29.49
N PRO A 245 -0.07 2.93 -28.90
CA PRO A 245 0.20 3.14 -27.47
C PRO A 245 -0.76 2.42 -26.53
N PHE A 246 -1.99 2.18 -26.98
CA PHE A 246 -3.05 1.53 -26.20
C PHE A 246 -2.97 0.00 -26.22
N LYS A 247 -2.17 -0.58 -27.13
CA LYS A 247 -1.95 -2.02 -27.22
C LYS A 247 -0.84 -2.44 -26.27
N PHE A 248 -1.13 -3.42 -25.42
CA PHE A 248 -0.16 -4.03 -24.53
C PHE A 248 0.86 -4.86 -25.33
N ASN A 249 2.13 -4.46 -25.29
CA ASN A 249 3.21 -5.14 -26.02
C ASN A 249 4.54 -5.12 -25.24
N PRO A 250 4.91 -6.21 -24.55
CA PRO A 250 6.19 -6.32 -23.85
C PRO A 250 7.42 -6.15 -24.73
N TYR A 251 7.34 -6.47 -26.03
CA TYR A 251 8.49 -6.42 -26.94
C TYR A 251 9.03 -5.00 -27.17
N ARG A 252 8.29 -3.95 -26.78
CA ARG A 252 8.78 -2.56 -26.79
C ARG A 252 10.03 -2.33 -25.95
N PHE A 253 10.24 -3.18 -24.94
CA PHE A 253 11.38 -3.10 -24.03
C PHE A 253 12.43 -4.16 -24.32
N LEU A 254 12.35 -4.83 -25.48
CA LEU A 254 13.32 -5.82 -25.93
C LEU A 254 13.94 -5.38 -27.25
N SER A 255 15.22 -5.71 -27.45
CA SER A 255 15.85 -5.59 -28.77
C SER A 255 15.33 -6.67 -29.72
N ASP A 256 15.66 -6.56 -31.01
CA ASP A 256 15.26 -7.51 -32.07
C ASP A 256 15.64 -8.96 -31.77
N ASN A 257 16.70 -9.18 -30.97
CA ASN A 257 17.12 -10.51 -30.57
C ASN A 257 16.31 -11.09 -29.40
N THR A 258 15.37 -10.32 -28.84
CA THR A 258 14.48 -10.62 -27.69
C THR A 258 15.19 -10.98 -26.37
N LYS A 259 16.50 -10.78 -26.29
CA LYS A 259 17.35 -11.20 -25.17
C LYS A 259 17.93 -10.04 -24.38
N THR A 260 17.89 -8.82 -24.90
CA THR A 260 18.43 -7.65 -24.19
C THR A 260 17.34 -6.62 -23.98
N LEU A 261 17.27 -6.08 -22.76
CA LEU A 261 16.40 -4.96 -22.44
C LEU A 261 16.90 -3.70 -23.15
N ILE A 262 15.96 -2.92 -23.69
CA ILE A 262 16.22 -1.59 -24.23
C ILE A 262 15.54 -0.55 -23.35
N ASP A 263 16.19 0.62 -23.24
CA ASP A 263 15.61 1.77 -22.58
C ASP A 263 14.77 2.58 -23.59
N HIS A 264 13.77 3.29 -23.10
CA HIS A 264 12.85 4.05 -23.94
C HIS A 264 12.68 5.46 -23.37
N GLU A 265 12.95 6.49 -24.18
CA GLU A 265 12.91 7.90 -23.75
C GLU A 265 11.58 8.28 -23.06
N GLY A 266 10.46 7.82 -23.64
CA GLY A 266 9.14 8.07 -23.11
C GLY A 266 8.78 7.28 -21.85
N TYR A 267 9.63 6.37 -21.36
CA TYR A 267 9.30 5.48 -20.24
C TYR A 267 9.67 6.11 -18.90
N MET A 268 8.67 6.58 -18.15
CA MET A 268 8.87 7.27 -16.88
C MET A 268 7.81 6.99 -15.81
N PRO A 269 7.47 5.72 -15.53
CA PRO A 269 6.43 5.38 -14.54
C PRO A 269 6.77 5.81 -13.11
N PHE A 270 8.04 6.06 -12.83
CA PHE A 270 8.54 6.51 -11.53
C PHE A 270 8.95 7.99 -11.51
N SER A 271 8.56 8.77 -12.53
CA SER A 271 9.04 10.15 -12.75
C SER A 271 10.57 10.22 -12.94
N ILE A 272 11.06 11.38 -13.37
CA ILE A 272 12.50 11.65 -13.54
C ILE A 272 12.98 12.84 -12.69
N GLY A 273 14.29 13.02 -12.62
CA GLY A 273 14.95 14.17 -11.99
C GLY A 273 14.97 14.15 -10.45
N LYS A 274 15.16 15.33 -9.82
CA LYS A 274 15.36 15.49 -8.36
C LYS A 274 14.20 14.99 -7.49
N ARG A 275 13.04 14.68 -8.09
CA ARG A 275 11.82 14.25 -7.42
C ARG A 275 11.26 12.96 -8.01
N SER A 276 12.11 12.16 -8.65
CA SER A 276 11.81 10.78 -9.03
C SER A 276 11.48 9.93 -7.79
N CYS A 277 10.81 8.81 -8.01
CA CYS A 277 10.38 7.93 -6.94
C CYS A 277 11.59 7.29 -6.23
N VAL A 278 11.76 7.61 -4.95
CA VAL A 278 12.82 7.01 -4.11
C VAL A 278 12.67 5.48 -3.96
N ALA A 279 11.45 4.96 -4.13
CA ALA A 279 11.14 3.55 -3.96
C ALA A 279 11.29 2.72 -5.25
N GLU A 280 11.62 3.33 -6.40
CA GLU A 280 11.70 2.63 -7.68
C GLU A 280 12.57 1.35 -7.64
N PRO A 281 13.83 1.37 -7.14
CA PRO A 281 14.67 0.18 -7.10
C PRO A 281 14.11 -0.94 -6.22
N PHE A 282 13.29 -0.59 -5.23
CA PHE A 282 12.62 -1.52 -4.34
C PHE A 282 11.37 -2.11 -4.99
N VAL A 283 10.51 -1.26 -5.56
CA VAL A 283 9.26 -1.67 -6.23
C VAL A 283 9.52 -2.59 -7.40
N ARG A 284 10.52 -2.29 -8.25
CA ARG A 284 10.88 -3.16 -9.38
C ARG A 284 11.25 -4.57 -8.94
N LYS A 285 12.04 -4.69 -7.86
CA LYS A 285 12.43 -5.99 -7.28
C LYS A 285 11.23 -6.72 -6.69
N LEU A 286 10.33 -6.01 -6.01
CA LEU A 286 9.13 -6.61 -5.45
C LEU A 286 8.22 -7.14 -6.57
N LEU A 287 7.86 -6.31 -7.55
CA LEU A 287 6.99 -6.73 -8.65
C LEU A 287 7.56 -7.96 -9.36
N PHE A 288 8.87 -7.97 -9.63
CA PHE A 288 9.56 -9.13 -10.17
C PHE A 288 9.41 -10.37 -9.28
N LEU A 289 9.75 -10.27 -8.00
CA LEU A 289 9.67 -11.40 -7.08
C LEU A 289 8.25 -11.93 -6.93
N TYR A 290 7.25 -11.07 -6.80
CA TYR A 290 5.85 -11.48 -6.68
C TYR A 290 5.37 -12.20 -7.94
N ILE A 291 5.55 -11.60 -9.11
CA ILE A 291 5.09 -12.20 -10.38
C ILE A 291 5.83 -13.50 -10.66
N VAL A 292 7.15 -13.54 -10.50
CA VAL A 292 7.94 -14.76 -10.74
C VAL A 292 7.56 -15.86 -9.75
N SER A 293 7.43 -15.56 -8.46
CA SER A 293 7.07 -16.58 -7.45
C SER A 293 5.67 -17.15 -7.70
N ILE A 294 4.72 -16.30 -8.11
CA ILE A 294 3.36 -16.71 -8.43
C ILE A 294 3.35 -17.56 -9.69
N VAL A 295 3.93 -17.09 -10.80
CA VAL A 295 3.93 -17.83 -12.08
C VAL A 295 4.76 -19.11 -12.00
N GLN A 296 5.78 -19.18 -11.14
CA GLN A 296 6.53 -20.41 -10.89
C GLN A 296 5.63 -21.53 -10.33
N LYS A 297 4.69 -21.19 -9.44
CA LYS A 297 3.87 -22.16 -8.70
C LYS A 297 2.43 -22.28 -9.19
N PHE A 298 1.94 -21.27 -9.90
CA PHE A 298 0.55 -21.19 -10.32
C PHE A 298 0.45 -20.85 -11.80
N THR A 299 -0.57 -21.40 -12.44
CA THR A 299 -1.14 -20.84 -13.67
C THR A 299 -2.27 -19.92 -13.25
N VAL A 300 -2.13 -18.64 -13.54
CA VAL A 300 -3.12 -17.60 -13.20
C VAL A 300 -4.06 -17.42 -14.37
N THR A 301 -5.36 -17.54 -14.15
CA THR A 301 -6.40 -17.30 -15.17
C THR A 301 -7.48 -16.38 -14.58
N THR A 302 -8.50 -16.05 -15.38
CA THR A 302 -9.65 -15.28 -14.91
C THR A 302 -10.95 -15.98 -15.28
N MET A 303 -11.98 -15.82 -14.44
CA MET A 303 -13.34 -16.28 -14.71
C MET A 303 -14.14 -15.30 -15.58
N ASN A 304 -13.62 -14.09 -15.77
CA ASN A 304 -14.25 -13.05 -16.56
C ASN A 304 -14.17 -13.45 -18.04
N ARG A 305 -15.29 -13.39 -18.77
CA ARG A 305 -15.35 -13.80 -20.18
C ARG A 305 -14.75 -12.76 -21.12
N ASP A 306 -14.93 -11.48 -20.80
CA ASP A 306 -14.45 -10.36 -21.59
C ASP A 306 -13.23 -9.71 -20.93
N GLU A 307 -12.36 -9.12 -21.73
CA GLU A 307 -11.21 -8.35 -21.24
C GLU A 307 -11.67 -7.14 -20.41
N VAL A 308 -11.41 -7.18 -19.10
CA VAL A 308 -11.70 -6.07 -18.19
C VAL A 308 -10.43 -5.27 -17.95
N PHE A 309 -10.15 -4.36 -18.87
CA PHE A 309 -9.04 -3.39 -18.76
C PHE A 309 -9.50 -1.96 -18.53
N ASP A 310 -10.80 -1.74 -18.36
CA ASP A 310 -11.37 -0.46 -17.99
C ASP A 310 -10.71 0.07 -16.71
N GLU A 311 -10.50 1.38 -16.68
CA GLU A 311 -9.76 2.06 -15.64
C GLU A 311 -10.67 3.00 -14.85
N GLU A 312 -10.45 3.07 -13.54
CA GLU A 312 -10.96 4.15 -12.70
C GLU A 312 -9.79 4.89 -12.05
N PHE A 313 -9.87 6.22 -12.08
CA PHE A 313 -8.88 7.08 -11.43
C PHE A 313 -9.44 7.60 -10.11
N ASN A 314 -8.78 7.21 -9.02
CA ASN A 314 -8.99 7.79 -7.70
C ASN A 314 -7.72 8.55 -7.28
N ILE A 315 -6.83 7.89 -6.54
CA ILE A 315 -5.47 8.37 -6.26
C ILE A 315 -4.49 7.73 -7.24
N THR A 316 -4.69 6.45 -7.51
CA THR A 316 -4.01 5.66 -8.52
C THR A 316 -5.02 5.18 -9.56
N ILE A 317 -4.53 4.82 -10.75
CA ILE A 317 -5.33 4.09 -11.74
C ILE A 317 -5.48 2.63 -11.28
N LYS A 318 -6.73 2.18 -11.19
CA LYS A 318 -7.11 0.82 -10.82
C LYS A 318 -8.08 0.21 -11.84
N PRO A 319 -8.20 -1.12 -11.89
CA PRO A 319 -9.22 -1.78 -12.69
C PRO A 319 -10.61 -1.33 -12.23
N LYS A 320 -11.47 -1.03 -13.19
CA LYS A 320 -12.87 -0.69 -12.93
C LYS A 320 -13.65 -1.98 -12.65
N GLY A 321 -14.17 -2.09 -11.43
CA GLY A 321 -14.93 -3.26 -11.00
C GLY A 321 -14.03 -4.42 -10.52
N GLN A 322 -14.66 -5.56 -10.23
CA GLN A 322 -13.97 -6.71 -9.65
C GLN A 322 -13.49 -7.67 -10.74
N VAL A 323 -12.19 -7.96 -10.77
CA VAL A 323 -11.61 -9.01 -11.61
C VAL A 323 -11.35 -10.25 -10.76
N ASN A 324 -11.99 -11.37 -11.11
CA ASN A 324 -11.82 -12.61 -10.37
C ASN A 324 -10.68 -13.43 -10.97
N LEU A 325 -9.57 -13.50 -10.26
CA LEU A 325 -8.40 -14.28 -10.65
C LEU A 325 -8.46 -15.68 -10.03
N VAL A 326 -8.07 -16.69 -10.81
CA VAL A 326 -7.99 -18.09 -10.39
C VAL A 326 -6.53 -18.52 -10.44
N PHE A 327 -6.03 -19.01 -9.31
CA PHE A 327 -4.65 -19.48 -9.17
C PHE A 327 -4.68 -21.01 -9.13
N GLN A 328 -4.34 -21.64 -10.25
CA GLN A 328 -4.28 -23.10 -10.35
C GLN A 328 -2.86 -23.57 -10.01
N TYR A 329 -2.70 -24.34 -8.94
CA TYR A 329 -1.38 -24.85 -8.55
C TYR A 329 -0.82 -25.78 -9.63
N LYS A 330 0.42 -25.55 -10.05
CA LYS A 330 1.16 -26.43 -10.94
C LYS A 330 1.63 -27.63 -10.12
N ALA A 331 0.92 -28.76 -10.22
CA ALA A 331 1.26 -29.97 -9.48
C ALA A 331 2.74 -30.35 -9.72
N ASP A 332 3.49 -30.55 -8.65
CA ASP A 332 4.82 -31.16 -8.74
C ASP A 332 4.61 -32.63 -9.13
N THR A 333 4.96 -33.01 -10.36
CA THR A 333 4.84 -34.40 -10.85
C THR A 333 5.73 -35.40 -10.09
N ASP A 334 6.46 -34.96 -9.05
CA ASP A 334 7.39 -35.77 -8.26
C ASP A 334 6.98 -36.05 -6.81
N TYR A 335 5.84 -35.54 -6.33
CA TYR A 335 5.33 -35.92 -5.00
C TYR A 335 4.39 -37.13 -5.10
N GLN A 336 4.97 -38.31 -5.33
CA GLN A 336 4.35 -39.57 -4.88
C GLN A 336 4.29 -39.52 -3.36
N GLU A 337 3.08 -39.65 -2.80
CA GLU A 337 2.84 -39.79 -1.37
C GLU A 337 3.78 -40.83 -0.76
N LYS A 338 4.82 -40.38 -0.05
CA LYS A 338 5.40 -41.22 0.99
C LYS A 338 4.39 -41.25 2.11
N GLY A 339 3.79 -42.43 2.28
CA GLY A 339 2.73 -42.72 3.22
C GLY A 339 2.98 -42.13 4.61
N SER A 340 1.90 -41.61 5.16
CA SER A 340 1.77 -41.25 6.57
C SER A 340 1.81 -42.52 7.42
N ASP A 341 3.01 -42.98 7.76
CA ASP A 341 3.27 -43.81 8.93
C ASP A 341 4.55 -43.25 9.56
N ASP A 342 4.36 -42.51 10.66
CA ASP A 342 5.34 -41.99 11.63
C ASP A 342 5.29 -40.46 11.80
N LEU A 343 4.40 -40.01 12.71
CA LEU A 343 4.72 -39.27 13.94
C LEU A 343 3.46 -38.90 14.74
#